data_AF-A0A836I6M6-F1
#
_entry.id   AF-A0A836I6M6-F1
#
_cell.length_a   1.000
_cell.length_b   1.000
_cell.length_c   1.000
_cell.angle_alpha   90.00
_cell.angle_beta   90.00
_cell.angle_gamma   90.00
#
_symmetry.space_group_name_H-M   'P 1'
#
loop_
_entity.id
_entity.type
_entity.pdbx_description
1 polymer ?
#
loop_
_entity_poly.entity_id
_entity_poly.type
_entity_poly.pdbx_seq_one_letter_code
_entity_poly.pdbx_strand_id
1 'polypeptide(L)'
;MIALYTHAVLSSSFPSSIWPNGGAAVDDGHSGACVMRRGVPHVERLPRELLLDVFIDVIRNDGDNFAWIGVLSCVCRSWCQLCQHKVLWEYVAKRICVVYPLVVRLHSSAAYDATSREMVNGMCLLEAEEQRMVQHDSLQPLPAPSRATLRQTMEKVRRYRESQQYYKYVQRRRHVVLHFFLSITLFSVALAITMAMCVSEGFDLGGFCTTTIVFGLLWVAYLCIVAIIVSNVVMQAHFEPLPLLMRLRRNKLLIAASAVTIMLGICDVIIPTLLIQINLGRKERFSWLWCGITVILSFCLWQLYTLIYIMPAARQQLRYQMANVNVRAGFQFVVLNIPNGFPFLFAAASFCTLQYVQYGYRIYILLGGVPVIVSLGVLALVFLLDFYSLHRFKDLTMGTCLFLAMLFPISLLVWEFRGLSLLPLVAAAFGVFFAHARYVVGSAIHELMRTIRAERNGSILRTPDPTKKKN
;
A
#
# COMPACT_ATOMS: atom_id res chain seq x y z
N MET A 1 -16.81 13.89 36.91
CA MET A 1 -16.97 13.81 38.38
C MET A 1 -17.80 12.60 38.86
N ILE A 2 -18.61 11.92 38.03
CA ILE A 2 -19.41 10.75 38.44
C ILE A 2 -18.61 9.43 38.45
N ALA A 3 -17.47 9.36 37.75
CA ALA A 3 -16.70 8.12 37.53
C ALA A 3 -15.90 7.58 38.73
N LEU A 4 -15.90 8.24 39.89
CA LEU A 4 -15.11 7.84 41.07
C LEU A 4 -15.91 7.09 42.15
N TYR A 5 -17.24 7.16 42.13
CA TYR A 5 -18.09 6.55 43.19
C TYR A 5 -18.53 5.11 42.89
N THR A 6 -18.35 4.61 41.68
CA THR A 6 -18.84 3.28 41.26
C THR A 6 -17.93 2.11 41.68
N HIS A 7 -16.69 2.37 42.10
CA HIS A 7 -15.77 1.31 42.53
C HIS A 7 -16.07 0.72 43.92
N ALA A 8 -16.86 1.41 44.76
CA ALA A 8 -17.07 1.01 46.16
C ALA A 8 -18.20 -0.02 46.39
N VAL A 9 -19.03 -0.32 45.39
CA VAL A 9 -20.25 -1.14 45.54
C VAL A 9 -20.07 -2.59 45.01
N LEU A 10 -18.90 -2.92 44.46
CA LEU A 10 -18.63 -4.21 43.80
C LEU A 10 -18.17 -5.35 44.73
N SER A 11 -18.22 -5.19 46.07
CA SER A 11 -17.64 -6.15 47.03
C SER A 11 -18.64 -6.93 47.89
N SER A 12 -19.96 -6.75 47.75
CA SER A 12 -20.96 -7.55 48.48
C SER A 12 -21.70 -8.54 47.57
N SER A 13 -21.27 -9.80 47.62
CA SER A 13 -21.98 -10.95 47.04
C SER A 13 -23.38 -11.13 47.65
N PHE A 14 -24.40 -11.33 46.81
CA PHE A 14 -25.72 -11.80 47.25
C PHE A 14 -26.05 -13.16 46.61
N PRO A 15 -26.46 -14.16 47.41
CA PRO A 15 -26.79 -15.49 46.91
C PRO A 15 -28.22 -15.55 46.35
N SER A 16 -28.44 -16.55 45.50
CA SER A 16 -29.73 -16.87 44.89
C SER A 16 -30.65 -17.68 45.81
N SER A 17 -31.94 -17.32 45.86
CA SER A 17 -33.02 -18.29 46.08
C SER A 17 -34.31 -17.84 45.39
N ILE A 18 -35.15 -18.80 45.00
CA ILE A 18 -36.36 -18.63 44.18
C ILE A 18 -37.51 -19.41 44.83
N TRP A 19 -38.70 -18.77 44.92
CA TRP A 19 -40.04 -19.35 45.15
C TRP A 19 -40.41 -19.96 46.54
N PRO A 20 -41.72 -20.21 46.84
CA PRO A 20 -42.97 -19.65 46.26
C PRO A 20 -44.07 -19.23 47.30
N ASN A 21 -45.23 -18.80 46.77
CA ASN A 21 -46.50 -18.38 47.42
C ASN A 21 -47.08 -19.25 48.56
N GLY A 22 -47.88 -18.63 49.45
CA GLY A 22 -49.09 -19.26 50.03
C GLY A 22 -49.72 -18.62 51.29
N GLY A 23 -50.99 -18.19 51.21
CA GLY A 23 -51.99 -18.39 52.30
C GLY A 23 -52.24 -17.32 53.39
N ALA A 24 -53.21 -16.42 53.13
CA ALA A 24 -54.21 -15.79 54.03
C ALA A 24 -54.08 -15.69 55.58
N ALA A 25 -54.33 -14.49 56.12
CA ALA A 25 -55.09 -14.23 57.36
C ALA A 25 -55.59 -12.76 57.43
N VAL A 26 -56.55 -12.50 58.33
CA VAL A 26 -57.53 -11.38 58.33
C VAL A 26 -57.86 -11.04 59.82
N ASP A 27 -58.14 -9.81 60.29
CA ASP A 27 -58.48 -8.51 59.67
C ASP A 27 -57.86 -7.29 60.43
N ASP A 28 -58.44 -6.10 60.21
CA ASP A 28 -58.56 -4.90 61.08
C ASP A 28 -57.44 -3.84 61.17
N GLY A 29 -57.87 -2.56 61.17
CA GLY A 29 -57.36 -1.60 62.16
C GLY A 29 -56.69 -0.28 61.71
N HIS A 30 -57.45 0.64 61.11
CA HIS A 30 -57.29 2.10 61.20
C HIS A 30 -56.08 2.88 60.57
N SER A 31 -56.48 3.90 59.80
CA SER A 31 -56.00 5.30 59.85
C SER A 31 -54.54 5.67 59.52
N GLY A 32 -54.37 6.10 58.26
CA GLY A 32 -53.98 7.50 58.02
C GLY A 32 -52.57 7.95 58.42
N ALA A 33 -51.57 7.61 57.61
CA ALA A 33 -50.30 8.34 57.58
C ALA A 33 -49.93 8.72 56.13
N CYS A 34 -49.77 10.02 55.87
CA CYS A 34 -49.35 10.54 54.57
C CYS A 34 -47.89 10.15 54.25
N VAL A 35 -47.68 8.99 53.62
CA VAL A 35 -46.37 8.65 53.05
C VAL A 35 -46.17 9.45 51.75
N MET A 36 -45.61 10.65 51.91
CA MET A 36 -45.13 11.47 50.80
C MET A 36 -43.98 10.74 50.09
N ARG A 37 -44.31 9.91 49.08
CA ARG A 37 -43.34 9.06 48.37
C ARG A 37 -42.44 9.91 47.47
N ARG A 38 -41.39 10.48 48.07
CA ARG A 38 -40.34 11.23 47.37
C ARG A 38 -39.71 10.38 46.27
N GLY A 39 -39.49 11.01 45.10
CA GLY A 39 -38.49 10.56 44.14
C GLY A 39 -38.93 9.49 43.15
N VAL A 40 -39.86 9.81 42.24
CA VAL A 40 -39.81 9.19 40.90
C VAL A 40 -38.53 9.72 40.23
N PRO A 41 -37.58 8.87 39.82
CA PRO A 41 -36.35 9.32 39.18
C PRO A 41 -36.70 10.08 37.90
N HIS A 42 -36.07 11.24 37.68
CA HIS A 42 -36.45 12.16 36.58
C HIS A 42 -36.38 11.51 35.20
N VAL A 43 -35.60 10.44 35.06
CA VAL A 43 -35.41 9.69 33.83
C VAL A 43 -36.59 8.76 33.50
N GLU A 44 -37.40 8.32 34.48
CA GLU A 44 -38.64 7.55 34.22
C GLU A 44 -39.80 8.41 33.69
N ARG A 45 -39.67 9.74 33.68
CA ARG A 45 -40.64 10.67 33.08
C ARG A 45 -40.41 10.91 31.59
N LEU A 46 -39.30 10.44 31.02
CA LEU A 46 -39.01 10.60 29.59
C LEU A 46 -39.86 9.65 28.74
N PRO A 47 -40.38 10.10 27.58
CA PRO A 47 -40.95 9.22 26.57
C PRO A 47 -40.01 8.05 26.25
N ARG A 48 -40.58 6.84 26.09
CA ARG A 48 -39.83 5.59 25.86
C ARG A 48 -38.88 5.67 24.67
N GLU A 49 -39.27 6.41 23.64
CA GLU A 49 -38.49 6.66 22.42
C GLU A 49 -37.22 7.49 22.71
N LEU A 50 -37.36 8.63 23.40
CA LEU A 50 -36.23 9.46 23.81
C LEU A 50 -35.28 8.70 24.76
N LEU A 51 -35.81 7.82 25.61
CA LEU A 51 -34.98 6.99 26.47
C LEU A 51 -34.18 5.93 25.67
N LEU A 52 -34.80 5.33 24.64
CA LEU A 52 -34.12 4.41 23.72
C LEU A 52 -33.00 5.10 22.95
N ASP A 53 -33.24 6.31 22.44
CA ASP A 53 -32.21 7.11 21.77
C ASP A 53 -31.06 7.46 22.72
N VAL A 54 -31.36 7.86 23.97
CA VAL A 54 -30.33 8.09 25.00
C VAL A 54 -29.53 6.82 25.30
N PHE A 55 -30.15 5.64 25.36
CA PHE A 55 -29.43 4.37 25.56
C PHE A 55 -28.52 4.03 24.37
N ILE A 56 -29.01 4.23 23.13
CA ILE A 56 -28.23 4.04 21.91
C ILE A 56 -27.05 5.00 21.88
N ASP A 57 -27.24 6.28 22.22
CA ASP A 57 -26.17 7.27 22.25
C ASP A 57 -25.17 7.05 23.40
N VAL A 58 -25.58 6.55 24.57
CA VAL A 58 -24.64 6.12 25.64
C VAL A 58 -23.77 4.97 25.15
N ILE A 59 -24.36 3.93 24.56
CA ILE A 59 -23.62 2.78 23.98
C ILE A 59 -22.66 3.26 22.87
N ARG A 60 -23.11 4.16 22.00
CA ARG A 60 -22.35 4.72 20.87
C ARG A 60 -21.20 5.62 21.32
N ASN A 61 -21.41 6.43 22.35
CA ASN A 61 -20.40 7.34 22.90
C ASN A 61 -19.27 6.57 23.61
N ASP A 62 -19.58 5.43 24.23
CA ASP A 62 -18.58 4.48 24.76
C ASP A 62 -18.09 3.47 23.69
N GLY A 63 -18.05 3.87 22.42
CA GLY A 63 -17.42 3.10 21.35
C GLY A 63 -18.20 1.86 20.87
N ASP A 64 -19.53 1.88 20.94
CA ASP A 64 -20.42 0.73 20.71
C ASP A 64 -20.20 -0.39 21.78
N ASN A 65 -19.99 -0.02 23.05
CA ASN A 65 -19.82 -0.96 24.16
C ASN A 65 -21.17 -1.47 24.71
N PHE A 66 -21.63 -2.61 24.22
CA PHE A 66 -22.92 -3.17 24.60
C PHE A 66 -22.96 -3.82 26.00
N ALA A 67 -21.86 -3.82 26.77
CA ALA A 67 -21.91 -4.17 28.20
C ALA A 67 -22.86 -3.22 28.96
N TRP A 68 -23.02 -1.98 28.48
CA TRP A 68 -24.02 -1.03 28.96
C TRP A 68 -25.46 -1.57 28.88
N ILE A 69 -25.82 -2.44 27.93
CA ILE A 69 -27.17 -3.05 27.92
C ILE A 69 -27.39 -3.87 29.20
N GLY A 70 -26.38 -4.60 29.66
CA GLY A 70 -26.42 -5.31 30.93
C GLY A 70 -26.61 -4.35 32.11
N VAL A 71 -25.75 -3.33 32.21
CA VAL A 71 -25.80 -2.33 33.28
C VAL A 71 -27.16 -1.60 33.32
N LEU A 72 -27.64 -1.12 32.17
CA LEU A 72 -28.94 -0.43 32.02
C LEU A 72 -30.11 -1.35 32.37
N SER A 73 -30.04 -2.64 32.01
CA SER A 73 -31.09 -3.63 32.34
C SER A 73 -31.20 -3.93 33.84
N CYS A 74 -30.13 -3.69 34.61
CA CYS A 74 -30.11 -3.90 36.06
C CYS A 74 -30.62 -2.70 36.88
N VAL A 75 -30.84 -1.53 36.26
CA VAL A 75 -31.23 -0.30 36.99
C VAL A 75 -32.65 -0.40 37.56
N CYS A 76 -33.63 -0.78 36.73
CA CYS A 76 -35.01 -0.98 37.16
C CYS A 76 -35.81 -1.79 36.12
N ARG A 77 -37.00 -2.27 36.51
CA ARG A 77 -37.84 -3.15 35.68
C ARG A 77 -38.32 -2.48 34.39
N SER A 78 -38.57 -1.16 34.40
CA SER A 78 -38.93 -0.38 33.23
C SER A 78 -37.77 -0.32 32.22
N TRP A 79 -36.55 -0.02 32.68
CA TRP A 79 -35.35 0.01 31.85
C TRP A 79 -34.97 -1.37 31.31
N CYS A 80 -35.21 -2.44 32.08
CA CYS A 80 -35.03 -3.82 31.62
C CYS A 80 -35.94 -4.16 30.43
N GLN A 81 -37.22 -3.74 30.47
CA GLN A 81 -38.15 -3.88 29.33
C GLN A 81 -37.71 -3.04 28.12
N LEU A 82 -37.21 -1.83 28.33
CA LEU A 82 -36.64 -0.98 27.27
C LEU A 82 -35.36 -1.58 26.65
N CYS A 83 -34.50 -2.23 27.46
CA CYS A 83 -33.33 -2.96 26.98
C CYS A 83 -33.68 -4.24 26.19
N GLN A 84 -34.93 -4.72 26.28
CA GLN A 84 -35.46 -5.82 25.46
C GLN A 84 -36.20 -5.32 24.21
N HIS A 85 -36.31 -4.00 24.00
CA HIS A 85 -37.07 -3.42 22.91
C HIS A 85 -36.43 -3.72 21.53
N LYS A 86 -37.28 -4.01 20.55
CA LYS A 86 -36.88 -4.42 19.19
C LYS A 86 -35.89 -3.43 18.54
N VAL A 87 -36.12 -2.13 18.69
CA VAL A 87 -35.28 -1.07 18.09
C VAL A 87 -33.83 -1.10 18.60
N LEU A 88 -33.62 -1.36 19.90
CA LEU A 88 -32.27 -1.47 20.46
C LEU A 88 -31.55 -2.70 19.90
N TRP A 89 -32.25 -3.83 19.80
CA TRP A 89 -31.71 -5.05 19.20
C TRP A 89 -31.56 -4.97 17.67
N GLU A 90 -32.35 -4.14 16.98
CA GLU A 90 -32.13 -3.78 15.58
C GLU A 90 -30.91 -2.87 15.41
N TYR A 91 -30.62 -1.95 16.34
CA TYR A 91 -29.36 -1.20 16.33
C TYR A 91 -28.15 -2.12 16.55
N VAL A 92 -28.22 -2.99 17.57
CA VAL A 92 -27.21 -4.04 17.86
C VAL A 92 -27.01 -4.94 16.64
N ALA A 93 -28.10 -5.48 16.07
CA ALA A 93 -28.05 -6.34 14.90
C ALA A 93 -27.58 -5.59 13.65
N LYS A 94 -27.93 -4.32 13.44
CA LYS A 94 -27.40 -3.55 12.30
C LYS A 94 -25.91 -3.24 12.46
N ARG A 95 -25.41 -3.07 13.68
CA ARG A 95 -23.97 -2.93 13.96
C ARG A 95 -23.21 -4.24 13.79
N ILE A 96 -23.73 -5.34 14.33
CA ILE A 96 -23.11 -6.67 14.25
C ILE A 96 -23.30 -7.26 12.85
N CYS A 97 -24.54 -7.40 12.37
CA CYS A 97 -24.92 -8.05 11.11
C CYS A 97 -24.65 -7.22 9.82
N VAL A 98 -24.09 -6.00 9.89
CA VAL A 98 -23.50 -5.36 8.70
C VAL A 98 -22.01 -5.68 8.57
N VAL A 99 -21.31 -5.92 9.68
CA VAL A 99 -19.88 -6.29 9.66
C VAL A 99 -19.69 -7.81 9.62
N TYR A 100 -20.50 -8.55 10.37
CA TYR A 100 -20.32 -9.98 10.61
C TYR A 100 -20.63 -10.88 9.40
N PRO A 101 -21.69 -10.69 8.59
CA PRO A 101 -21.96 -11.52 7.43
C PRO A 101 -20.98 -11.28 6.27
N LEU A 102 -20.32 -10.11 6.24
CA LEU A 102 -19.18 -9.88 5.36
C LEU A 102 -17.99 -10.73 5.81
N VAL A 103 -17.65 -10.71 7.10
CA VAL A 103 -16.59 -11.55 7.68
C VAL A 103 -16.89 -13.05 7.54
N VAL A 104 -18.14 -13.49 7.78
CA VAL A 104 -18.57 -14.89 7.67
C VAL A 104 -18.59 -15.35 6.22
N ARG A 105 -19.17 -14.59 5.28
CA ARG A 105 -19.11 -14.96 3.84
C ARG A 105 -17.66 -15.03 3.35
N LEU A 106 -16.79 -14.10 3.77
CA LEU A 106 -15.35 -14.15 3.47
C LEU A 106 -14.62 -15.37 4.07
N HIS A 107 -15.12 -15.96 5.16
CA HIS A 107 -14.58 -17.20 5.73
C HIS A 107 -15.23 -18.47 5.17
N SER A 108 -16.48 -18.42 4.70
CA SER A 108 -17.25 -19.62 4.33
C SER A 108 -17.50 -19.81 2.83
N SER A 109 -17.30 -18.80 1.98
CA SER A 109 -17.71 -18.83 0.56
C SER A 109 -16.56 -18.76 -0.46
N ALA A 110 -15.33 -19.09 -0.04
CA ALA A 110 -14.19 -19.25 -0.95
C ALA A 110 -13.73 -20.71 -0.92
N ALA A 111 -14.06 -21.47 -1.97
CA ALA A 111 -13.60 -22.84 -2.11
C ALA A 111 -12.06 -22.88 -2.16
N TYR A 112 -11.46 -23.68 -1.29
CA TYR A 112 -10.05 -24.01 -1.32
C TYR A 112 -9.80 -25.07 -2.40
N ASP A 113 -8.83 -24.83 -3.27
CA ASP A 113 -8.34 -25.86 -4.21
C ASP A 113 -7.69 -26.98 -3.38
N ALA A 114 -7.72 -28.23 -3.86
CA ALA A 114 -7.30 -29.41 -3.08
C ALA A 114 -5.92 -29.27 -2.41
N THR A 115 -4.93 -28.75 -3.14
CA THR A 115 -3.57 -28.48 -2.65
C THR A 115 -3.50 -27.43 -1.53
N SER A 116 -4.37 -26.40 -1.59
CA SER A 116 -4.47 -25.40 -0.52
C SER A 116 -5.21 -25.93 0.72
N ARG A 117 -6.03 -26.97 0.57
CA ARG A 117 -6.68 -27.68 1.68
C ARG A 117 -5.67 -28.48 2.50
N GLU A 118 -4.76 -29.20 1.85
CA GLU A 118 -3.66 -29.90 2.52
C GLU A 118 -2.73 -28.93 3.27
N MET A 119 -2.40 -27.80 2.66
CA MET A 119 -1.56 -26.77 3.30
C MET A 119 -2.24 -26.13 4.52
N VAL A 120 -3.55 -25.88 4.46
CA VAL A 120 -4.35 -25.42 5.62
C VAL A 120 -4.40 -26.49 6.71
N ASN A 121 -4.65 -27.75 6.36
CA ASN A 121 -4.65 -28.85 7.32
C ASN A 121 -3.28 -29.03 8.00
N GLY A 122 -2.18 -28.83 7.26
CA GLY A 122 -0.81 -28.82 7.80
C GLY A 122 -0.54 -27.66 8.76
N MET A 123 -1.08 -26.46 8.51
CA MET A 123 -0.98 -25.34 9.47
C MET A 123 -1.89 -25.53 10.69
N CYS A 124 -3.08 -26.12 10.53
CA CYS A 124 -3.96 -26.48 11.65
C CYS A 124 -3.38 -27.54 12.59
N LEU A 125 -2.29 -28.23 12.18
CA LEU A 125 -1.50 -29.13 13.02
C LEU A 125 -0.40 -28.41 13.82
N LEU A 126 -0.11 -27.14 13.51
CA LEU A 126 1.00 -26.36 14.08
C LEU A 126 0.54 -25.12 14.89
N GLU A 127 -0.68 -24.62 14.69
CA GLU A 127 -1.28 -23.55 15.51
C GLU A 127 -2.41 -24.09 16.41
N ALA A 128 -2.48 -23.55 17.64
CA ALA A 128 -3.40 -23.99 18.68
C ALA A 128 -4.89 -23.80 18.33
N GLU A 129 -5.74 -24.57 19.01
CA GLU A 129 -7.17 -24.93 18.76
C GLU A 129 -8.19 -23.84 18.31
N GLU A 130 -7.85 -22.55 18.23
CA GLU A 130 -8.81 -21.46 17.93
C GLU A 130 -9.35 -21.43 16.48
N GLN A 131 -8.84 -22.26 15.56
CA GLN A 131 -9.23 -22.28 14.14
C GLN A 131 -9.88 -23.58 13.64
N ARG A 132 -10.59 -24.33 14.51
CA ARG A 132 -11.51 -25.38 14.03
C ARG A 132 -12.68 -24.77 13.25
N MET A 133 -12.51 -24.61 11.93
CA MET A 133 -13.62 -24.35 11.01
C MET A 133 -14.57 -25.56 10.98
N VAL A 134 -15.62 -25.52 11.79
CA VAL A 134 -16.75 -26.43 11.64
C VAL A 134 -17.46 -26.07 10.32
N GLN A 135 -17.22 -26.85 9.28
CA GLN A 135 -17.93 -26.77 8.02
C GLN A 135 -19.40 -27.12 8.28
N HIS A 136 -20.26 -26.10 8.41
CA HIS A 136 -21.70 -26.30 8.61
C HIS A 136 -22.34 -26.67 7.27
N ASP A 137 -23.08 -27.77 7.24
CA ASP A 137 -23.94 -28.11 6.10
C ASP A 137 -24.99 -27.02 5.89
N SER A 138 -25.15 -26.62 4.63
CA SER A 138 -25.93 -25.44 4.19
C SER A 138 -27.45 -25.56 4.37
N LEU A 139 -27.93 -26.60 5.05
CA LEU A 139 -29.35 -26.95 5.18
C LEU A 139 -29.88 -26.97 6.62
N GLN A 140 -29.03 -26.76 7.65
CA GLN A 140 -29.52 -26.61 9.03
C GLN A 140 -29.71 -25.13 9.41
N PRO A 141 -30.86 -24.77 10.04
CA PRO A 141 -31.03 -23.43 10.59
C PRO A 141 -30.03 -23.22 11.73
N LEU A 142 -29.22 -22.15 11.66
CA LEU A 142 -28.21 -21.89 12.67
C LEU A 142 -28.88 -21.71 14.05
N PRO A 143 -28.35 -22.34 15.12
CA PRO A 143 -28.86 -22.14 16.47
C PRO A 143 -28.73 -20.68 16.90
N ALA A 144 -29.68 -20.21 17.70
CA ALA A 144 -29.67 -18.84 18.21
C ALA A 144 -28.34 -18.55 18.96
N PRO A 145 -27.65 -17.43 18.67
CA PRO A 145 -26.33 -17.17 19.23
C PRO A 145 -26.40 -17.01 20.75
N SER A 146 -25.60 -17.80 21.47
CA SER A 146 -25.48 -17.67 22.93
C SER A 146 -24.82 -16.34 23.30
N ARG A 147 -25.06 -15.85 24.52
CA ARG A 147 -24.46 -14.59 25.00
C ARG A 147 -22.93 -14.57 24.90
N ALA A 148 -22.29 -15.73 25.06
CA ALA A 148 -20.85 -15.89 24.92
C ALA A 148 -20.39 -15.75 23.46
N THR A 149 -21.07 -16.40 22.50
CA THR A 149 -20.73 -16.25 21.08
C THR A 149 -21.02 -14.83 20.58
N LEU A 150 -22.09 -14.19 21.06
CA LEU A 150 -22.35 -12.77 20.78
C LEU A 150 -21.17 -11.90 21.25
N ARG A 151 -20.72 -12.04 22.51
CA ARG A 151 -19.58 -11.27 23.04
C ARG A 151 -18.28 -11.49 22.25
N GLN A 152 -17.92 -12.74 21.96
CA GLN A 152 -16.71 -13.05 21.17
C GLN A 152 -16.78 -12.49 19.74
N THR A 153 -17.95 -12.54 19.10
CA THR A 153 -18.12 -11.99 17.74
C THR A 153 -18.06 -10.47 17.73
N MET A 154 -18.55 -9.80 18.77
CA MET A 154 -18.44 -8.36 18.95
C MET A 154 -16.98 -7.92 19.19
N GLU A 155 -16.21 -8.66 19.98
CA GLU A 155 -14.77 -8.42 20.14
C GLU A 155 -14.01 -8.61 18.83
N LYS A 156 -14.32 -9.65 18.03
CA LYS A 156 -13.75 -9.85 16.69
C LYS A 156 -14.11 -8.69 15.74
N VAL A 157 -15.36 -8.21 15.75
CA VAL A 157 -15.81 -7.03 14.98
C VAL A 157 -15.09 -5.76 15.41
N ARG A 158 -14.86 -5.55 16.71
CA ARG A 158 -14.11 -4.42 17.25
C ARG A 158 -12.65 -4.43 16.77
N ARG A 159 -11.93 -5.55 16.95
CA ARG A 159 -10.54 -5.72 16.46
C ARG A 159 -10.44 -5.52 14.94
N TYR A 160 -11.42 -6.00 14.17
CA TYR A 160 -11.50 -5.76 12.72
C TYR A 160 -11.70 -4.28 12.36
N ARG A 161 -12.53 -3.55 13.11
CA ARG A 161 -12.77 -2.12 12.90
C ARG A 161 -11.53 -1.28 13.25
N GLU A 162 -10.85 -1.62 14.33
CA GLU A 162 -9.58 -1.01 14.75
C GLU A 162 -8.48 -1.25 13.72
N SER A 163 -8.31 -2.50 13.23
CA SER A 163 -7.34 -2.81 12.18
C SER A 163 -7.69 -2.16 10.83
N GLN A 164 -8.96 -2.06 10.46
CA GLN A 164 -9.40 -1.34 9.26
C GLN A 164 -9.16 0.18 9.36
N GLN A 165 -9.30 0.77 10.56
CA GLN A 165 -8.96 2.17 10.81
C GLN A 165 -7.45 2.40 10.67
N TYR A 166 -6.64 1.52 11.27
CA TYR A 166 -5.18 1.55 11.13
C TYR A 166 -4.72 1.38 9.68
N TYR A 167 -5.30 0.41 8.94
CA TYR A 167 -5.05 0.23 7.51
C TYR A 167 -5.33 1.50 6.71
N LYS A 168 -6.48 2.16 6.94
CA LYS A 168 -6.83 3.44 6.29
C LYS A 168 -5.88 4.58 6.66
N TYR A 169 -5.31 4.58 7.87
CA TYR A 169 -4.28 5.54 8.26
C TYR A 169 -2.95 5.28 7.51
N VAL A 170 -2.46 4.04 7.52
CA VAL A 170 -1.25 3.63 6.81
C VAL A 170 -1.38 3.87 5.30
N GLN A 171 -2.54 3.55 4.70
CA GLN A 171 -2.79 3.76 3.28
C GLN A 171 -2.74 5.25 2.86
N ARG A 172 -3.10 6.19 3.74
CA ARG A 172 -2.93 7.64 3.49
C ARG A 172 -1.45 8.02 3.52
N ARG A 173 -0.74 7.63 4.59
CA ARG A 173 0.69 7.95 4.75
C ARG A 173 1.60 7.27 3.71
N ARG A 174 1.19 6.12 3.14
CA ARG A 174 1.87 5.39 2.06
C ARG A 174 2.42 6.29 0.97
N HIS A 175 1.58 7.14 0.39
CA HIS A 175 1.95 7.96 -0.77
C HIS A 175 3.09 8.91 -0.43
N VAL A 176 3.03 9.57 0.73
CA VAL A 176 4.08 10.47 1.22
C VAL A 176 5.38 9.72 1.51
N VAL A 177 5.32 8.58 2.20
CA VAL A 177 6.51 7.79 2.55
C VAL A 177 7.21 7.23 1.31
N LEU A 178 6.48 6.62 0.38
CA LEU A 178 7.05 6.10 -0.86
C LEU A 178 7.66 7.21 -1.72
N HIS A 179 7.02 8.38 -1.78
CA HIS A 179 7.60 9.53 -2.47
C HIS A 179 8.81 10.13 -1.76
N PHE A 180 8.86 10.13 -0.42
CA PHE A 180 10.04 10.57 0.32
C PHE A 180 11.26 9.69 0.02
N PHE A 181 11.10 8.36 0.05
CA PHE A 181 12.17 7.45 -0.39
C PHE A 181 12.54 7.65 -1.86
N LEU A 182 11.57 7.93 -2.75
CA LEU A 182 11.87 8.23 -4.16
C LEU A 182 12.67 9.53 -4.30
N SER A 183 12.37 10.58 -3.53
CA SER A 183 13.18 11.79 -3.50
C SER A 183 14.61 11.52 -3.00
N ILE A 184 14.78 10.64 -2.00
CA ILE A 184 16.12 10.21 -1.55
C ILE A 184 16.86 9.49 -2.67
N THR A 185 16.24 8.52 -3.37
CA THR A 185 16.91 7.80 -4.48
C THR A 185 17.37 8.75 -5.59
N LEU A 186 16.50 9.68 -6.01
CA LEU A 186 16.82 10.67 -7.04
C LEU A 186 17.96 11.61 -6.59
N PHE A 187 17.97 12.02 -5.31
CA PHE A 187 19.03 12.83 -4.73
C PHE A 187 20.36 12.08 -4.68
N SER A 188 20.37 10.83 -4.19
CA SER A 188 21.56 9.98 -4.13
C SER A 188 22.14 9.72 -5.53
N VAL A 189 21.30 9.51 -6.55
CA VAL A 189 21.74 9.36 -7.94
C VAL A 189 22.31 10.66 -8.50
N ALA A 190 21.63 11.81 -8.30
CA ALA A 190 22.13 13.11 -8.76
C ALA A 190 23.49 13.46 -8.11
N LEU A 191 23.64 13.20 -6.80
CA LEU A 191 24.92 13.33 -6.11
C LEU A 191 25.96 12.34 -6.65
N ALA A 192 25.62 11.07 -6.87
CA ALA A 192 26.58 10.08 -7.39
C ALA A 192 27.16 10.50 -8.75
N ILE A 193 26.33 11.01 -9.67
CA ILE A 193 26.78 11.50 -10.99
C ILE A 193 27.63 12.78 -10.83
N THR A 194 27.25 13.68 -9.92
CA THR A 194 28.01 14.92 -9.64
C THR A 194 29.39 14.59 -9.06
N MET A 195 29.46 13.65 -8.11
CA MET A 195 30.71 13.20 -7.52
C MET A 195 31.58 12.44 -8.53
N ALA A 196 30.97 11.66 -9.43
CA ALA A 196 31.69 11.04 -10.55
C ALA A 196 32.26 12.08 -11.53
N MET A 197 31.54 13.17 -11.81
CA MET A 197 32.03 14.31 -12.59
C MET A 197 33.24 14.98 -11.90
N CYS A 198 33.15 15.29 -10.61
CA CYS A 198 34.27 15.88 -9.87
C CYS A 198 35.51 14.96 -9.85
N VAL A 199 35.32 13.66 -9.59
CA VAL A 199 36.40 12.66 -9.58
C VAL A 199 37.07 12.52 -10.95
N SER A 200 36.29 12.60 -12.05
CA SER A 200 36.84 12.45 -13.41
C SER A 200 37.52 13.70 -13.97
N GLU A 201 37.23 14.89 -13.43
CA GLU A 201 38.05 16.10 -13.64
C GLU A 201 39.25 16.20 -12.66
N GLY A 202 39.36 15.28 -11.68
CA GLY A 202 40.44 15.29 -10.69
C GLY A 202 40.26 16.31 -9.57
N PHE A 203 39.06 16.83 -9.34
CA PHE A 203 38.77 17.71 -8.21
C PHE A 203 38.71 16.92 -6.90
N ASP A 204 39.76 17.02 -6.09
CA ASP A 204 39.77 16.52 -4.72
C ASP A 204 39.27 17.59 -3.73
N LEU A 205 37.95 17.59 -3.50
CA LEU A 205 37.32 18.36 -2.42
C LEU A 205 37.59 17.68 -1.06
N GLY A 206 38.85 17.70 -0.61
CA GLY A 206 39.25 17.27 0.74
C GLY A 206 38.91 15.82 1.09
N GLY A 207 39.03 14.89 0.15
CA GLY A 207 38.71 13.47 0.32
C GLY A 207 37.23 13.11 0.18
N PHE A 208 36.32 14.09 0.06
CA PHE A 208 34.90 13.82 -0.20
C PHE A 208 34.66 13.32 -1.63
N CYS A 209 35.44 13.79 -2.62
CA CYS A 209 35.33 13.36 -4.01
C CYS A 209 36.17 12.10 -4.26
N THR A 210 35.64 10.94 -3.86
CA THR A 210 36.25 9.62 -4.07
C THR A 210 35.30 8.65 -4.75
N THR A 211 35.85 7.68 -5.51
CA THR A 211 35.08 6.61 -6.17
C THR A 211 34.28 5.77 -5.17
N THR A 212 34.81 5.56 -3.96
CA THR A 212 34.13 4.86 -2.86
C THR A 212 32.84 5.58 -2.42
N ILE A 213 32.85 6.92 -2.36
CA ILE A 213 31.66 7.71 -2.04
C ILE A 213 30.63 7.68 -3.19
N VAL A 214 31.08 7.70 -4.45
CA VAL A 214 30.20 7.49 -5.62
C VAL A 214 29.46 6.15 -5.52
N PHE A 215 30.18 5.05 -5.27
CA PHE A 215 29.54 3.74 -5.08
C PHE A 215 28.66 3.71 -3.83
N GLY A 216 29.09 4.31 -2.70
CA GLY A 216 28.27 4.41 -1.50
C GLY A 216 26.91 5.07 -1.73
N LEU A 217 26.87 6.16 -2.50
CA LEU A 217 25.63 6.83 -2.90
C LEU A 217 24.74 5.94 -3.80
N LEU A 218 25.33 5.18 -4.73
CA LEU A 218 24.59 4.20 -5.53
C LEU A 218 24.01 3.07 -4.68
N TRP A 219 24.77 2.54 -3.71
CA TRP A 219 24.29 1.52 -2.77
C TRP A 219 23.12 2.03 -1.91
N VAL A 220 23.17 3.29 -1.43
CA VAL A 220 22.05 3.94 -0.73
C VAL A 220 20.82 4.05 -1.63
N ALA A 221 21.00 4.44 -2.90
CA ALA A 221 19.89 4.48 -3.86
C ALA A 221 19.27 3.10 -4.08
N TYR A 222 20.07 2.04 -4.28
CA TYR A 222 19.57 0.68 -4.46
C TYR A 222 18.83 0.14 -3.23
N LEU A 223 19.36 0.36 -2.02
CA LEU A 223 18.69 0.00 -0.77
C LEU A 223 17.34 0.73 -0.63
N CYS A 224 17.26 2.00 -1.00
CA CYS A 224 16.01 2.75 -0.99
C CYS A 224 14.99 2.24 -2.03
N ILE A 225 15.43 1.82 -3.23
CA ILE A 225 14.56 1.17 -4.23
C ILE A 225 14.01 -0.16 -3.69
N VAL A 226 14.87 -1.00 -3.11
CA VAL A 226 14.44 -2.27 -2.49
C VAL A 226 13.47 -2.00 -1.34
N ALA A 227 13.75 -1.01 -0.48
CA ALA A 227 12.87 -0.60 0.61
C ALA A 227 11.51 -0.10 0.11
N ILE A 228 11.45 0.65 -1.01
CA ILE A 228 10.21 1.04 -1.68
C ILE A 228 9.41 -0.20 -2.11
N ILE A 229 10.03 -1.13 -2.83
CA ILE A 229 9.34 -2.32 -3.35
C ILE A 229 8.85 -3.21 -2.19
N VAL A 230 9.71 -3.52 -1.22
CA VAL A 230 9.38 -4.35 -0.05
C VAL A 230 8.29 -3.68 0.79
N SER A 231 8.40 -2.38 1.10
CA SER A 231 7.36 -1.65 1.83
C SER A 231 6.03 -1.65 1.07
N ASN A 232 6.06 -1.55 -0.26
CA ASN A 232 4.86 -1.60 -1.09
C ASN A 232 4.16 -2.96 -1.04
N VAL A 233 4.94 -4.06 -1.11
CA VAL A 233 4.44 -5.44 -0.99
C VAL A 233 3.93 -5.73 0.42
N VAL A 234 4.73 -5.47 1.46
CA VAL A 234 4.36 -5.67 2.87
C VAL A 234 3.09 -4.90 3.19
N MET A 235 2.94 -3.67 2.71
CA MET A 235 1.77 -2.85 3.01
C MET A 235 0.48 -3.33 2.33
N GLN A 236 0.57 -3.98 1.16
CA GLN A 236 -0.57 -4.62 0.50
C GLN A 236 -0.85 -6.04 1.02
N ALA A 237 0.18 -6.75 1.50
CA ALA A 237 0.05 -8.11 2.00
C ALA A 237 -0.28 -8.20 3.50
N HIS A 238 0.26 -7.31 4.35
CA HIS A 238 0.27 -7.46 5.82
C HIS A 238 -0.81 -6.62 6.55
N PHE A 239 -1.09 -5.39 6.10
CA PHE A 239 -2.04 -4.51 6.81
C PHE A 239 -3.50 -4.62 6.34
N GLU A 240 -3.81 -5.33 5.25
CA GLU A 240 -5.21 -5.59 4.88
C GLU A 240 -5.90 -6.47 5.95
N PRO A 241 -7.12 -6.12 6.42
CA PRO A 241 -7.77 -6.80 7.55
C PRO A 241 -8.41 -8.17 7.19
N LEU A 242 -7.97 -8.81 6.11
CA LEU A 242 -8.42 -10.12 5.62
C LEU A 242 -7.52 -11.26 6.18
N PRO A 243 -7.91 -12.54 6.12
CA PRO A 243 -7.00 -13.64 6.48
C PRO A 243 -5.80 -13.73 5.52
N LEU A 244 -4.62 -14.10 6.04
CA LEU A 244 -3.34 -14.06 5.31
C LEU A 244 -3.35 -14.91 4.03
N LEU A 245 -3.91 -16.13 4.08
CA LEU A 245 -3.96 -17.05 2.93
C LEU A 245 -4.75 -16.47 1.74
N MET A 246 -5.91 -15.86 2.01
CA MET A 246 -6.71 -15.22 0.95
C MET A 246 -6.02 -13.97 0.38
N ARG A 247 -5.29 -13.21 1.21
CA ARG A 247 -4.45 -12.09 0.76
C ARG A 247 -3.32 -12.56 -0.14
N LEU A 248 -2.59 -13.61 0.26
CA LEU A 248 -1.51 -14.20 -0.53
C LEU A 248 -2.02 -14.77 -1.87
N ARG A 249 -3.17 -15.44 -1.89
CA ARG A 249 -3.81 -15.94 -3.13
C ARG A 249 -4.19 -14.79 -4.06
N ARG A 250 -4.83 -13.73 -3.53
CA ARG A 250 -5.24 -12.54 -4.30
C ARG A 250 -4.06 -11.74 -4.84
N ASN A 251 -3.02 -11.55 -4.03
CA ASN A 251 -1.87 -10.72 -4.36
C ASN A 251 -0.69 -11.54 -4.94
N LYS A 252 -0.89 -12.82 -5.29
CA LYS A 252 0.16 -13.71 -5.83
C LYS A 252 0.87 -13.11 -7.04
N LEU A 253 0.12 -12.49 -7.97
CA LEU A 253 0.69 -11.86 -9.16
C LEU A 253 1.52 -10.61 -8.82
N LEU A 254 1.09 -9.80 -7.85
CA LEU A 254 1.86 -8.65 -7.34
C LEU A 254 3.17 -9.11 -6.70
N ILE A 255 3.10 -10.13 -5.83
CA ILE A 255 4.28 -10.68 -5.12
C ILE A 255 5.25 -11.26 -6.15
N ALA A 256 4.78 -12.10 -7.07
CA ALA A 256 5.61 -12.67 -8.13
C ALA A 256 6.24 -11.59 -9.01
N ALA A 257 5.47 -10.61 -9.48
CA ALA A 257 5.99 -9.50 -10.28
C ALA A 257 7.05 -8.70 -9.50
N SER A 258 6.80 -8.36 -8.24
CA SER A 258 7.77 -7.63 -7.40
C SER A 258 9.07 -8.42 -7.14
N ALA A 259 8.97 -9.74 -6.93
CA ALA A 259 10.13 -10.61 -6.76
C ALA A 259 10.94 -10.72 -8.06
N VAL A 260 10.27 -10.87 -9.21
CA VAL A 260 10.92 -10.83 -10.53
C VAL A 260 11.58 -9.48 -10.79
N THR A 261 10.94 -8.36 -10.44
CA THR A 261 11.55 -7.01 -10.55
C THR A 261 12.80 -6.88 -9.68
N ILE A 262 12.79 -7.39 -8.44
CA ILE A 262 13.98 -7.39 -7.57
C ILE A 262 15.08 -8.28 -8.17
N MET A 263 14.76 -9.48 -8.65
CA MET A 263 15.74 -10.38 -9.28
C MET A 263 16.37 -9.77 -10.53
N LEU A 264 15.58 -9.14 -11.40
CA LEU A 264 16.09 -8.40 -12.56
C LEU A 264 16.98 -7.22 -12.11
N GLY A 265 16.57 -6.44 -11.11
CA GLY A 265 17.41 -5.38 -10.55
C GLY A 265 18.73 -5.88 -9.95
N ILE A 266 18.74 -7.08 -9.36
CA ILE A 266 19.96 -7.72 -8.87
C ILE A 266 20.89 -8.09 -10.04
N CYS A 267 20.35 -8.78 -11.06
CA CYS A 267 21.10 -9.23 -12.22
C CYS A 267 21.62 -8.08 -13.11
N ASP A 268 20.78 -7.06 -13.34
CA ASP A 268 21.01 -6.06 -14.40
C ASP A 268 21.56 -4.73 -13.88
N VAL A 269 21.56 -4.51 -12.56
CA VAL A 269 22.08 -3.28 -11.95
C VAL A 269 23.08 -3.57 -10.83
N ILE A 270 22.71 -4.38 -9.84
CA ILE A 270 23.55 -4.58 -8.64
C ILE A 270 24.81 -5.38 -8.96
N ILE A 271 24.69 -6.53 -9.63
CA ILE A 271 25.86 -7.36 -10.00
C ILE A 271 26.82 -6.59 -10.93
N PRO A 272 26.35 -5.91 -12.01
CA PRO A 272 27.21 -5.03 -12.81
C PRO A 272 27.93 -3.95 -12.01
N THR A 273 27.22 -3.26 -11.12
CA THR A 273 27.82 -2.19 -10.29
C THR A 273 28.91 -2.75 -9.36
N LEU A 274 28.66 -3.91 -8.74
CA LEU A 274 29.63 -4.61 -7.92
C LEU A 274 30.86 -5.05 -8.73
N LEU A 275 30.66 -5.61 -9.93
CA LEU A 275 31.76 -6.02 -10.81
C LEU A 275 32.60 -4.82 -11.27
N ILE A 276 31.98 -3.69 -11.61
CA ILE A 276 32.68 -2.43 -11.92
C ILE A 276 33.48 -1.95 -10.71
N GLN A 277 32.88 -1.93 -9.51
CA GLN A 277 33.56 -1.52 -8.27
C GLN A 277 34.77 -2.42 -7.97
N ILE A 278 34.65 -3.74 -8.14
CA ILE A 278 35.74 -4.70 -7.98
C ILE A 278 36.82 -4.48 -9.05
N ASN A 279 36.45 -4.28 -10.32
CA ASN A 279 37.42 -4.10 -11.41
C ASN A 279 38.24 -2.81 -11.23
N LEU A 280 37.62 -1.74 -10.75
CA LEU A 280 38.30 -0.47 -10.42
C LEU A 280 39.22 -0.59 -9.19
N GLY A 281 38.93 -1.48 -8.25
CA GLY A 281 39.75 -1.72 -7.05
C GLY A 281 40.95 -2.64 -7.27
N ARG A 282 41.08 -3.30 -8.44
CA ARG A 282 42.18 -4.22 -8.75
C ARG A 282 43.36 -3.52 -9.42
N LYS A 283 44.58 -4.00 -9.13
CA LYS A 283 45.81 -3.63 -9.87
C LYS A 283 45.76 -4.13 -11.32
N GLU A 284 45.35 -5.38 -11.50
CA GLU A 284 45.11 -5.99 -12.82
C GLU A 284 43.61 -6.07 -13.09
N ARG A 285 43.16 -5.33 -14.11
CA ARG A 285 41.76 -5.28 -14.54
C ARG A 285 41.43 -6.49 -15.41
N PHE A 286 40.26 -7.07 -15.19
CA PHE A 286 39.69 -8.05 -16.11
C PHE A 286 38.88 -7.35 -17.21
N SER A 287 38.58 -8.06 -18.31
CA SER A 287 37.84 -7.49 -19.44
C SER A 287 36.51 -6.88 -19.00
N TRP A 288 36.24 -5.66 -19.44
CA TRP A 288 35.03 -4.90 -19.10
C TRP A 288 33.74 -5.60 -19.55
N LEU A 289 33.81 -6.47 -20.56
CA LEU A 289 32.69 -7.30 -21.02
C LEU A 289 32.07 -8.11 -19.86
N TRP A 290 32.89 -8.68 -18.97
CA TRP A 290 32.41 -9.40 -17.79
C TRP A 290 31.58 -8.53 -16.85
N CYS A 291 31.82 -7.22 -16.80
CA CYS A 291 31.06 -6.31 -15.93
C CYS A 291 29.60 -6.12 -16.37
N GLY A 292 29.27 -6.36 -17.65
CA GLY A 292 27.89 -6.27 -18.16
C GLY A 292 27.37 -7.55 -18.80
N ILE A 293 28.04 -8.68 -18.61
CA ILE A 293 27.60 -9.97 -19.18
C ILE A 293 26.21 -10.36 -18.70
N THR A 294 25.85 -10.04 -17.45
CA THR A 294 24.50 -10.29 -16.90
C THR A 294 23.43 -9.46 -17.62
N VAL A 295 23.70 -8.17 -17.85
CA VAL A 295 22.82 -7.25 -18.60
C VAL A 295 22.60 -7.75 -20.03
N ILE A 296 23.68 -8.12 -20.72
CA ILE A 296 23.62 -8.66 -22.09
C ILE A 296 22.82 -9.97 -22.10
N LEU A 297 23.07 -10.88 -21.16
CA LEU A 297 22.33 -12.14 -21.05
C LEU A 297 20.84 -11.91 -20.73
N SER A 298 20.50 -10.97 -19.84
CA SER A 298 19.11 -10.63 -19.50
C SER A 298 18.35 -10.10 -20.72
N PHE A 299 18.92 -9.14 -21.47
CA PHE A 299 18.32 -8.67 -22.71
C PHE A 299 18.24 -9.74 -23.81
N CYS A 300 19.22 -10.64 -23.91
CA CYS A 300 19.17 -11.76 -24.85
C CYS A 300 18.10 -12.81 -24.46
N LEU A 301 17.92 -13.09 -23.16
CA LEU A 301 16.85 -13.97 -22.66
C LEU A 301 15.47 -13.34 -22.83
N TRP A 302 15.34 -12.03 -22.60
CA TRP A 302 14.14 -11.27 -22.95
C TRP A 302 13.85 -11.38 -24.45
N GLN A 303 14.85 -11.14 -25.31
CA GLN A 303 14.69 -11.23 -26.75
C GLN A 303 14.24 -12.62 -27.19
N LEU A 304 14.84 -13.68 -26.63
CA LEU A 304 14.45 -15.06 -26.88
C LEU A 304 12.99 -15.33 -26.48
N TYR A 305 12.59 -14.88 -25.29
CA TYR A 305 11.20 -14.95 -24.81
C TYR A 305 10.24 -14.23 -25.78
N THR A 306 10.52 -12.97 -26.10
CA THR A 306 9.71 -12.16 -27.04
C THR A 306 9.60 -12.81 -28.42
N LEU A 307 10.69 -13.38 -28.93
CA LEU A 307 10.74 -14.05 -30.23
C LEU A 307 9.91 -15.36 -30.21
N ILE A 308 9.96 -16.16 -29.13
CA ILE A 308 9.11 -17.35 -28.96
C ILE A 308 7.61 -16.98 -29.02
N TYR A 309 7.19 -15.89 -28.38
CA TYR A 309 5.79 -15.46 -28.37
C TYR A 309 5.33 -14.87 -29.72
N ILE A 310 6.20 -14.17 -30.44
CA ILE A 310 5.86 -13.56 -31.74
C ILE A 310 5.92 -14.58 -32.89
N MET A 311 6.82 -15.56 -32.82
CA MET A 311 7.05 -16.54 -33.89
C MET A 311 5.78 -17.25 -34.42
N PRO A 312 4.80 -17.70 -33.61
CA PRO A 312 3.56 -18.26 -34.15
C PRO A 312 2.75 -17.22 -34.96
N ALA A 313 2.61 -15.98 -34.46
CA ALA A 313 1.88 -14.91 -35.15
C ALA A 313 2.61 -14.47 -36.44
N ALA A 314 3.94 -14.33 -36.39
CA ALA A 314 4.77 -14.04 -37.56
C ALA A 314 4.67 -15.15 -38.62
N ARG A 315 4.65 -16.43 -38.21
CA ARG A 315 4.49 -17.57 -39.13
C ARG A 315 3.10 -17.62 -39.76
N GLN A 316 2.06 -17.24 -39.03
CA GLN A 316 0.71 -17.09 -39.58
C GLN A 316 0.64 -15.94 -40.59
N GLN A 317 1.21 -14.77 -40.26
CA GLN A 317 1.24 -13.61 -41.15
C GLN A 317 2.07 -13.87 -42.43
N LEU A 318 3.22 -14.55 -42.33
CA LEU A 318 4.02 -14.97 -43.48
C LEU A 318 3.25 -15.90 -44.42
N ARG A 319 2.54 -16.90 -43.87
CA ARG A 319 1.67 -17.79 -44.66
C ARG A 319 0.54 -17.01 -45.33
N TYR A 320 -0.07 -16.07 -44.62
CA TYR A 320 -1.11 -15.20 -45.18
C TYR A 320 -0.57 -14.33 -46.33
N GLN A 321 0.62 -13.73 -46.19
CA GLN A 321 1.25 -12.91 -47.22
C GLN A 321 1.72 -13.74 -48.45
N MET A 322 2.15 -14.99 -48.24
CA MET A 322 2.45 -15.91 -49.35
C MET A 322 1.20 -16.34 -50.13
N ALA A 323 0.03 -16.40 -49.48
CA ALA A 323 -1.24 -16.75 -50.13
C ALA A 323 -1.96 -15.52 -50.73
N ASN A 324 -1.88 -14.38 -50.06
CA ASN A 324 -2.54 -13.12 -50.43
C ASN A 324 -1.55 -11.96 -50.20
N VAL A 325 -0.87 -11.52 -51.27
CA VAL A 325 0.09 -10.42 -51.20
C VAL A 325 -0.63 -9.12 -50.86
N ASN A 326 -0.49 -8.67 -49.62
CA ASN A 326 -1.08 -7.42 -49.12
C ASN A 326 0.00 -6.58 -48.45
N VAL A 327 0.67 -5.76 -49.29
CA VAL A 327 1.80 -4.90 -48.90
C VAL A 327 1.46 -4.00 -47.71
N ARG A 328 0.22 -3.48 -47.62
CA ARG A 328 -0.22 -2.64 -46.50
C ARG A 328 -0.24 -3.42 -45.18
N ALA A 329 -0.80 -4.63 -45.18
CA ALA A 329 -0.84 -5.50 -44.01
C ALA A 329 0.56 -6.03 -43.63
N GLY A 330 1.45 -6.23 -44.61
CA GLY A 330 2.85 -6.57 -44.38
C GLY A 330 3.60 -5.42 -43.69
N PHE A 331 3.49 -4.20 -44.22
CA PHE A 331 4.12 -3.01 -43.66
C PHE A 331 3.60 -2.68 -42.25
N GLN A 332 2.28 -2.75 -42.03
CA GLN A 332 1.70 -2.56 -40.69
C GLN A 332 2.21 -3.61 -39.69
N PHE A 333 2.34 -4.87 -40.10
CA PHE A 333 2.90 -5.92 -39.24
C PHE A 333 4.36 -5.65 -38.87
N VAL A 334 5.19 -5.19 -39.82
CA VAL A 334 6.58 -4.80 -39.53
C VAL A 334 6.63 -3.65 -38.54
N VAL A 335 5.90 -2.55 -38.80
CA VAL A 335 5.89 -1.35 -37.93
C VAL A 335 5.45 -1.68 -36.50
N LEU A 336 4.40 -2.48 -36.33
CA LEU A 336 3.92 -2.92 -35.01
C LEU A 336 4.93 -3.82 -34.26
N ASN A 337 5.87 -4.45 -34.96
CA ASN A 337 6.89 -5.32 -34.37
C ASN A 337 8.28 -4.67 -34.21
N ILE A 338 8.50 -3.46 -34.72
CA ILE A 338 9.75 -2.70 -34.47
C ILE A 338 10.11 -2.64 -32.97
N PRO A 339 9.17 -2.40 -32.03
CA PRO A 339 9.51 -2.34 -30.60
C PRO A 339 10.10 -3.64 -30.05
N ASN A 340 9.78 -4.78 -30.67
CA ASN A 340 10.27 -6.09 -30.26
C ASN A 340 11.75 -6.33 -30.65
N GLY A 341 12.37 -5.40 -31.37
CA GLY A 341 13.82 -5.36 -31.60
C GLY A 341 14.61 -4.56 -30.56
N PHE A 342 13.95 -3.75 -29.71
CA PHE A 342 14.65 -2.90 -28.75
C PHE A 342 15.53 -3.65 -27.74
N PRO A 343 15.12 -4.78 -27.12
CA PRO A 343 15.97 -5.49 -26.16
C PRO A 343 17.31 -5.91 -26.79
N PHE A 344 17.29 -6.42 -28.02
CA PHE A 344 18.52 -6.73 -28.77
C PHE A 344 19.38 -5.50 -29.05
N LEU A 345 18.78 -4.35 -29.41
CA LEU A 345 19.50 -3.10 -29.59
C LEU A 345 20.15 -2.60 -28.28
N PHE A 346 19.49 -2.78 -27.13
CA PHE A 346 20.07 -2.46 -25.82
C PHE A 346 21.19 -3.44 -25.40
N ALA A 347 21.08 -4.73 -25.75
CA ALA A 347 22.16 -5.70 -25.57
C ALA A 347 23.40 -5.31 -26.40
N ALA A 348 23.20 -5.01 -27.68
CA ALA A 348 24.26 -4.56 -28.59
C ALA A 348 24.88 -3.22 -28.13
N ALA A 349 24.06 -2.27 -27.67
CA ALA A 349 24.54 -1.01 -27.12
C ALA A 349 25.38 -1.20 -25.86
N SER A 350 24.94 -2.07 -24.95
CA SER A 350 25.67 -2.42 -23.72
C SER A 350 27.02 -3.05 -24.03
N PHE A 351 27.05 -4.00 -24.97
CA PHE A 351 28.29 -4.60 -25.47
C PHE A 351 29.22 -3.53 -26.06
N CYS A 352 28.73 -2.69 -26.99
CA CYS A 352 29.54 -1.63 -27.60
C CYS A 352 30.08 -0.65 -26.55
N THR A 353 29.27 -0.26 -25.56
CA THR A 353 29.70 0.66 -24.49
C THR A 353 30.85 0.07 -23.67
N LEU A 354 30.82 -1.23 -23.36
CA LEU A 354 31.92 -1.91 -22.66
C LEU A 354 33.17 -2.07 -23.55
N GLN A 355 32.98 -2.32 -24.85
CA GLN A 355 34.08 -2.35 -25.82
C GLN A 355 34.75 -0.97 -25.97
N TYR A 356 33.98 0.12 -25.92
CA TYR A 356 34.52 1.47 -25.87
C TYR A 356 35.39 1.69 -24.63
N VAL A 357 34.93 1.30 -23.44
CA VAL A 357 35.72 1.42 -22.19
C VAL A 357 37.02 0.58 -22.25
N GLN A 358 37.02 -0.54 -22.98
CA GLN A 358 38.20 -1.40 -23.12
C GLN A 358 39.19 -0.95 -24.21
N TYR A 359 38.72 -0.41 -25.34
CA TYR A 359 39.54 -0.17 -26.53
C TYR A 359 39.53 1.28 -27.06
N GLY A 360 38.68 2.17 -26.53
CA GLY A 360 38.66 3.61 -26.86
C GLY A 360 38.11 3.99 -28.24
N TYR A 361 37.78 3.03 -29.12
CA TYR A 361 37.34 3.35 -30.49
C TYR A 361 35.97 4.05 -30.54
N ARG A 362 35.91 5.20 -31.20
CA ARG A 362 34.70 6.04 -31.32
C ARG A 362 33.51 5.34 -32.00
N ILE A 363 33.75 4.35 -32.87
CA ILE A 363 32.69 3.56 -33.52
C ILE A 363 31.81 2.81 -32.51
N TYR A 364 32.37 2.42 -31.37
CA TYR A 364 31.62 1.78 -30.29
C TYR A 364 30.75 2.78 -29.51
N ILE A 365 31.16 4.05 -29.39
CA ILE A 365 30.30 5.12 -28.85
C ILE A 365 29.11 5.34 -29.78
N LEU A 366 29.33 5.34 -31.10
CA LEU A 366 28.25 5.53 -32.09
C LEU A 366 27.21 4.41 -31.98
N LEU A 367 27.64 3.15 -31.98
CA LEU A 367 26.75 1.99 -31.86
C LEU A 367 26.09 1.88 -30.47
N GLY A 368 26.80 2.26 -29.40
CA GLY A 368 26.26 2.29 -28.03
C GLY A 368 25.28 3.43 -27.76
N GLY A 369 25.58 4.62 -28.28
CA GLY A 369 24.83 5.84 -28.04
C GLY A 369 23.52 5.93 -28.81
N VAL A 370 23.46 5.40 -30.04
CA VAL A 370 22.27 5.54 -30.90
C VAL A 370 20.99 5.01 -30.25
N PRO A 371 20.91 3.79 -29.68
CA PRO A 371 19.69 3.31 -29.01
C PRO A 371 19.28 4.17 -27.80
N VAL A 372 20.25 4.72 -27.07
CA VAL A 372 20.01 5.63 -25.94
C VAL A 372 19.46 6.99 -26.43
N ILE A 373 20.07 7.57 -27.47
CA ILE A 373 19.62 8.82 -28.10
C ILE A 373 18.19 8.67 -28.64
N VAL A 374 17.92 7.60 -29.39
CA VAL A 374 16.59 7.34 -29.99
C VAL A 374 15.53 7.14 -28.91
N SER A 375 15.80 6.33 -27.88
CA SER A 375 14.83 6.07 -26.81
C SER A 375 14.56 7.31 -25.94
N LEU A 376 15.60 8.07 -25.54
CA LEU A 376 15.42 9.34 -24.84
C LEU A 376 14.69 10.39 -25.69
N GLY A 377 14.93 10.42 -27.00
CA GLY A 377 14.28 11.35 -27.93
C GLY A 377 12.80 11.04 -28.15
N VAL A 378 12.45 9.76 -28.32
CA VAL A 378 11.05 9.32 -28.38
C VAL A 378 10.33 9.64 -27.08
N LEU A 379 10.94 9.36 -25.92
CA LEU A 379 10.35 9.70 -24.62
C LEU A 379 10.17 11.21 -24.43
N ALA A 380 11.19 12.02 -24.76
CA ALA A 380 11.11 13.47 -24.67
C ALA A 380 9.99 14.03 -25.57
N LEU A 381 9.84 13.51 -26.79
CA LEU A 381 8.77 13.89 -27.71
C LEU A 381 7.39 13.47 -27.22
N VAL A 382 7.25 12.28 -26.62
CA VAL A 382 6.00 11.83 -25.97
C VAL A 382 5.61 12.76 -24.82
N PHE A 383 6.55 13.08 -23.91
CA PHE A 383 6.28 14.03 -22.82
C PHE A 383 5.96 15.45 -23.30
N LEU A 384 6.56 15.89 -24.40
CA LEU A 384 6.25 17.17 -25.03
C LEU A 384 4.84 17.18 -25.66
N LEU A 385 4.43 16.08 -26.29
CA LEU A 385 3.08 15.91 -26.87
C LEU A 385 2.03 15.81 -25.75
N ASP A 386 2.31 15.07 -24.68
CA ASP A 386 1.48 15.04 -23.47
C ASP A 386 1.37 16.44 -22.82
N PHE A 387 2.42 17.25 -22.85
CA PHE A 387 2.35 18.64 -22.42
C PHE A 387 1.43 19.48 -23.33
N TYR A 388 1.58 19.43 -24.66
CA TYR A 388 0.68 20.15 -25.57
C TYR A 388 -0.78 19.70 -25.47
N SER A 389 -1.02 18.42 -25.17
CA SER A 389 -2.37 17.87 -24.97
C SER A 389 -2.97 18.26 -23.61
N LEU A 390 -2.22 18.06 -22.52
CA LEU A 390 -2.75 18.13 -21.15
C LEU A 390 -2.36 19.40 -20.38
N HIS A 391 -1.49 20.26 -20.94
CA HIS A 391 -1.00 21.52 -20.36
C HIS A 391 -0.35 21.35 -18.96
N ARG A 392 0.23 20.17 -18.71
CA ARG A 392 0.82 19.80 -17.41
C ARG A 392 2.31 20.13 -17.37
N PHE A 393 2.69 21.18 -16.64
CA PHE A 393 4.10 21.59 -16.47
C PHE A 393 5.06 20.48 -16.05
N LYS A 394 4.61 19.46 -15.31
CA LYS A 394 5.43 18.30 -14.93
C LYS A 394 5.97 17.56 -16.17
N ASP A 395 5.15 17.43 -17.20
CA ASP A 395 5.44 16.64 -18.40
C ASP A 395 6.43 17.42 -19.28
N LEU A 396 6.28 18.75 -19.37
CA LEU A 396 7.30 19.65 -19.92
C LEU A 396 8.64 19.52 -19.18
N THR A 397 8.66 19.56 -17.84
CA THR A 397 9.92 19.45 -17.08
C THR A 397 10.60 18.09 -17.28
N MET A 398 9.84 17.00 -17.36
CA MET A 398 10.41 15.67 -17.66
C MET A 398 10.95 15.61 -19.09
N GLY A 399 10.22 16.14 -20.07
CA GLY A 399 10.65 16.23 -21.47
C GLY A 399 11.95 17.02 -21.62
N THR A 400 12.09 18.18 -20.97
CA THR A 400 13.34 18.97 -21.01
C THR A 400 14.50 18.27 -20.31
N CYS A 401 14.27 17.57 -19.20
CA CYS A 401 15.32 16.78 -18.54
C CYS A 401 15.81 15.62 -19.42
N LEU A 402 14.91 14.91 -20.09
CA LEU A 402 15.26 13.82 -21.01
C LEU A 402 16.00 14.34 -22.25
N PHE A 403 15.60 15.51 -22.77
CA PHE A 403 16.32 16.18 -23.85
C PHE A 403 17.74 16.60 -23.43
N LEU A 404 17.91 17.17 -22.22
CA LEU A 404 19.24 17.46 -21.68
C LEU A 404 20.09 16.20 -21.50
N ALA A 405 19.51 15.10 -21.01
CA ALA A 405 20.21 13.83 -20.86
C ALA A 405 20.70 13.25 -22.21
N MET A 406 19.97 13.49 -23.32
CA MET A 406 20.39 13.09 -24.66
C MET A 406 21.69 13.78 -25.11
N LEU A 407 22.00 14.98 -24.60
CA LEU A 407 23.22 15.69 -24.96
C LEU A 407 24.49 14.99 -24.45
N PHE A 408 24.40 14.13 -23.43
CA PHE A 408 25.54 13.35 -22.93
C PHE A 408 26.14 12.42 -23.99
N PRO A 409 25.44 11.41 -24.55
CA PRO A 409 26.00 10.55 -25.59
C PRO A 409 26.39 11.33 -26.85
N ILE A 410 25.73 12.44 -27.17
CA ILE A 410 26.14 13.33 -28.27
C ILE A 410 27.50 13.98 -27.96
N SER A 411 27.72 14.45 -26.73
CA SER A 411 29.00 15.06 -26.33
C SER A 411 30.18 14.09 -26.48
N LEU A 412 29.97 12.79 -26.20
CA LEU A 412 30.98 11.74 -26.35
C LEU A 412 31.30 11.37 -27.80
N LEU A 413 30.43 11.73 -28.76
CA LEU A 413 30.70 11.53 -30.19
C LEU A 413 31.58 12.65 -30.76
N VAL A 414 31.45 13.86 -30.21
CA VAL A 414 32.17 15.06 -30.68
C VAL A 414 33.50 15.22 -29.94
N TRP A 415 33.52 14.97 -28.63
CA TRP A 415 34.67 15.19 -27.73
C TRP A 415 35.12 13.89 -27.07
N GLU A 416 36.37 13.85 -26.64
CA GLU A 416 36.88 12.78 -25.79
C GLU A 416 36.25 12.86 -24.39
N PHE A 417 36.11 11.71 -23.72
CA PHE A 417 35.54 11.66 -22.39
C PHE A 417 36.38 12.49 -21.40
N ARG A 418 35.74 13.53 -20.87
CA ARG A 418 36.16 14.32 -19.70
C ARG A 418 35.01 14.35 -18.71
N GLY A 419 35.25 14.64 -17.43
CA GLY A 419 34.18 14.69 -16.43
C GLY A 419 33.07 15.68 -16.79
N LEU A 420 33.41 16.84 -17.37
CA LEU A 420 32.45 17.84 -17.87
C LEU A 420 31.48 17.30 -18.95
N SER A 421 31.79 16.18 -19.61
CA SER A 421 30.81 15.51 -20.50
C SER A 421 29.55 15.06 -19.74
N LEU A 422 29.67 14.75 -18.44
CA LEU A 422 28.55 14.37 -17.57
C LEU A 422 27.64 15.55 -17.19
N LEU A 423 28.03 16.80 -17.45
CA LEU A 423 27.27 17.99 -17.06
C LEU A 423 25.79 17.98 -17.51
N PRO A 424 25.42 17.59 -18.74
CA PRO A 424 24.02 17.52 -19.16
C PRO A 424 23.23 16.46 -18.39
N LEU A 425 23.89 15.36 -18.00
CA LEU A 425 23.30 14.30 -17.19
C LEU A 425 23.12 14.72 -15.72
N VAL A 426 24.09 15.47 -15.16
CA VAL A 426 23.96 16.11 -13.83
C VAL A 426 22.80 17.09 -13.81
N ALA A 427 22.72 17.98 -14.81
CA ALA A 427 21.63 18.96 -14.94
C ALA A 427 20.26 18.28 -15.08
N ALA A 428 20.16 17.22 -15.90
CA ALA A 428 18.94 16.42 -16.03
C ALA A 428 18.55 15.72 -14.72
N ALA A 429 19.50 15.09 -14.03
CA ALA A 429 19.23 14.38 -12.77
C ALA A 429 18.75 15.32 -11.66
N PHE A 430 19.38 16.49 -11.50
CA PHE A 430 18.90 17.53 -10.58
C PHE A 430 17.56 18.12 -11.02
N GLY A 431 17.33 18.32 -12.32
CA GLY A 431 16.04 18.77 -12.84
C GLY A 431 14.89 17.84 -12.46
N VAL A 432 15.07 16.53 -12.65
CA VAL A 432 14.11 15.49 -12.22
C VAL A 432 13.93 15.49 -10.70
N PHE A 433 15.03 15.57 -9.93
CA PHE A 433 14.97 15.65 -8.46
C PHE A 433 14.18 16.87 -7.99
N PHE A 434 14.47 18.08 -8.49
CA PHE A 434 13.78 19.31 -8.08
C PHE A 434 12.31 19.32 -8.49
N ALA A 435 11.98 18.85 -9.70
CA ALA A 435 10.59 18.69 -10.14
C ALA A 435 9.82 17.72 -9.24
N HIS A 436 10.45 16.58 -8.87
CA HIS A 436 9.86 15.60 -7.96
C HIS A 436 9.72 16.14 -6.53
N ALA A 437 10.78 16.71 -5.96
CA ALA A 437 10.78 17.28 -4.61
C ALA A 437 9.72 18.38 -4.46
N ARG A 438 9.57 19.26 -5.47
CA ARG A 438 8.50 20.27 -5.51
C ARG A 438 7.10 19.65 -5.47
N TYR A 439 6.89 18.54 -6.18
CA TYR A 439 5.63 17.79 -6.13
C TYR A 439 5.39 17.16 -4.74
N VAL A 440 6.41 16.54 -4.13
CA VAL A 440 6.28 15.93 -2.79
C VAL A 440 5.97 16.97 -1.73
N VAL A 441 6.71 18.08 -1.70
CA VAL A 441 6.49 19.20 -0.77
C VAL A 441 5.08 19.80 -0.97
N GLY A 442 4.68 20.06 -2.21
CA GLY A 442 3.33 20.54 -2.53
C GLY A 442 2.22 19.59 -2.07
N SER A 443 2.39 18.28 -2.29
CA SER A 443 1.45 17.25 -1.85
C SER A 443 1.37 17.17 -0.31
N ALA A 444 2.51 17.23 0.38
CA ALA A 444 2.57 17.16 1.84
C ALA A 444 1.93 18.39 2.50
N ILE A 445 2.20 19.59 1.98
CA ILE A 445 1.56 20.84 2.44
C ILE A 445 0.05 20.79 2.19
N HIS A 446 -0.39 20.31 1.01
CA HIS A 446 -1.81 20.18 0.72
C HIS A 446 -2.52 19.18 1.65
N GLU A 447 -1.89 18.04 1.96
CA GLU A 447 -2.43 17.07 2.92
C GLU A 447 -2.49 17.65 4.34
N LEU A 448 -1.46 18.38 4.79
CA LEU A 448 -1.41 19.07 6.08
C LEU A 448 -2.51 20.15 6.20
N MET A 449 -2.70 20.97 5.17
CA MET A 449 -3.80 21.94 5.14
C MET A 449 -5.17 21.26 5.20
N ARG A 450 -5.31 20.08 4.57
CA ARG A 450 -6.54 19.29 4.59
C ARG A 450 -6.81 18.69 5.97
N THR A 451 -5.80 18.21 6.69
CA THR A 451 -5.97 17.72 8.08
C THR A 451 -6.31 18.86 9.03
N ILE A 452 -5.61 20.00 8.97
CA ILE A 452 -5.90 21.17 9.81
C ILE A 452 -7.33 21.67 9.57
N ARG A 453 -7.79 21.73 8.31
CA ARG A 453 -9.17 22.12 7.97
C ARG A 453 -10.20 21.11 8.50
N ALA A 454 -9.90 19.80 8.45
CA ALA A 454 -10.78 18.77 8.99
C ALA A 454 -10.88 18.83 10.52
N GLU A 455 -9.77 19.07 11.22
CA GLU A 455 -9.75 19.24 12.68
C GLU A 455 -10.47 20.51 13.12
N ARG A 456 -10.28 21.63 12.41
CA ARG A 456 -11.01 22.89 12.66
C ARG A 456 -12.52 22.73 12.46
N ASN A 457 -12.95 22.03 11.41
CA ASN A 457 -14.39 21.78 11.20
C ASN A 457 -14.95 20.77 12.22
N GLY A 458 -14.14 19.79 12.65
CA GLY A 458 -14.51 18.81 13.67
C GLY A 458 -14.57 19.39 15.09
N SER A 459 -13.79 20.42 15.42
CA SER A 459 -13.89 21.14 16.69
C SER A 459 -15.08 22.10 16.72
N ILE A 460 -15.39 22.78 15.61
CA ILE A 460 -16.61 23.60 15.47
C ILE A 460 -17.89 22.75 15.63
N LEU A 461 -17.88 21.49 15.18
CA LEU A 461 -19.01 20.57 15.40
C LEU A 461 -19.09 19.99 16.83
N ARG A 462 -18.06 20.19 17.66
CA ARG A 462 -17.98 19.71 19.05
C ARG A 462 -18.17 20.81 20.09
N THR A 463 -18.05 22.08 19.72
CA THR A 463 -18.51 23.19 20.56
C THR A 463 -20.05 23.15 20.62
N PRO A 464 -20.66 22.93 21.80
CA PRO A 464 -22.11 23.00 21.91
C PRO A 464 -22.57 24.43 21.65
N ASP A 465 -23.62 24.60 20.84
CA ASP A 465 -24.26 25.90 20.59
C ASP A 465 -24.60 26.59 21.92
N PRO A 466 -23.97 27.72 22.29
CA PRO A 466 -24.29 28.43 23.53
C PRO A 466 -25.72 29.02 23.51
N THR A 467 -26.32 29.10 22.32
CA THR A 467 -27.69 29.56 22.06
C THR A 467 -28.77 28.54 22.47
N LYS A 468 -28.46 27.24 22.64
CA LYS A 468 -29.43 26.21 23.07
C LYS A 468 -29.64 26.11 24.59
N LYS A 469 -29.16 27.10 25.36
CA LYS A 469 -29.30 27.13 26.83
C LYS A 469 -30.34 28.15 27.36
N LYS A 470 -31.15 28.73 26.47
CA LYS A 470 -32.33 29.53 26.81
C LYS A 470 -33.50 29.18 25.89
N ASN A 471 -34.36 28.29 26.37
CA ASN A 471 -35.82 28.29 26.26
C ASN A 471 -36.34 27.20 27.20
#